data_AF-A0AAU8FYH5-F1
#
_entry.id   AF-A0AAU8FYH5-F1
#
_cell.length_a   1.000
_cell.length_b   1.000
_cell.length_c   1.000
_cell.angle_alpha   90.00
_cell.angle_beta   90.00
_cell.angle_gamma   90.00
#
_symmetry.space_group_name_H-M   'P 1'
#
loop_
_entity.id
_entity.type
_entity.pdbx_description
1 polymer ?
#
loop_
_entity_poly.entity_id
_entity_poly.type
_entity_poly.pdbx_seq_one_letter_code
_entity_poly.pdbx_strand_id
1 'polypeptide(L)'
;MSLEALIPQFATPQGPADIVPGSVPLDDLGDIDKASSRFLGRDTAADYWIARSGTSRLCFIAHIRTEGMSASSCADITTFHRHGIGLSAGSGTRDLDTSAEAYLLPSDITPPRVAHENRERIMRAEQSSSSANLVSVNPGSPGLEPFDVSRADGSVFQFAPAREVRE
;
A
#
# COMPACT_ATOMS: atom_id res chain seq x y z
N MET A 1 -9.65 -18.67 0.74
CA MET A 1 -9.29 -17.65 -0.27
C MET A 1 -7.78 -17.68 -0.40
N SER A 2 -7.23 -17.77 -1.61
CA SER A 2 -5.77 -17.77 -1.81
C SER A 2 -5.23 -16.35 -1.79
N LEU A 3 -3.93 -16.20 -1.56
CA LEU A 3 -3.26 -14.90 -1.58
C LEU A 3 -3.29 -14.29 -2.99
N GLU A 4 -3.11 -15.11 -4.01
CA GLU A 4 -3.11 -14.71 -5.41
C GLU A 4 -4.48 -14.20 -5.86
N ALA A 5 -5.57 -14.68 -5.24
CA ALA A 5 -6.92 -14.18 -5.49
C ALA A 5 -7.18 -12.81 -4.87
N LEU A 6 -6.41 -12.43 -3.85
CA LEU A 6 -6.47 -11.13 -3.18
C LEU A 6 -5.50 -10.11 -3.79
N ILE A 7 -4.36 -10.61 -4.29
CA ILE A 7 -3.23 -9.82 -4.79
C ILE A 7 -2.70 -10.52 -6.05
N PRO A 8 -3.30 -10.22 -7.22
CA PRO A 8 -2.97 -10.88 -8.48
C PRO A 8 -1.49 -10.80 -8.89
N GLN A 9 -0.74 -9.83 -8.36
CA GLN A 9 0.70 -9.66 -8.63
C GLN A 9 1.53 -10.86 -8.18
N PHE A 10 1.08 -11.64 -7.19
CA PHE A 10 1.77 -12.87 -6.81
C PHE A 10 1.52 -14.04 -7.77
N ALA A 11 0.50 -13.95 -8.63
CA ALA A 11 0.24 -14.97 -9.65
C ALA A 11 1.21 -14.89 -10.83
N THR A 12 1.90 -13.76 -11.01
CA THR A 12 2.88 -13.56 -12.08
C THR A 12 4.31 -13.83 -11.59
N PRO A 13 5.19 -14.39 -12.46
CA PRO A 13 6.62 -14.45 -12.18
C PRO A 13 7.19 -13.06 -11.87
N GLN A 14 8.19 -13.02 -10.99
CA GLN A 14 8.87 -11.78 -10.63
C GLN A 14 9.64 -11.22 -11.83
N GLY A 15 9.46 -9.92 -12.12
CA GLY A 15 10.20 -9.17 -13.12
C GLY A 15 11.27 -8.24 -12.52
N PRO A 16 12.07 -7.55 -13.36
CA PRO A 16 13.14 -6.67 -12.88
C PRO A 16 12.68 -5.52 -11.97
N ALA A 17 11.50 -4.94 -12.24
CA ALA A 17 10.95 -3.84 -11.43
C ALA A 17 10.52 -4.29 -10.03
N ASP A 18 10.19 -5.57 -9.89
CA ASP A 18 9.75 -6.15 -8.62
C ASP A 18 10.87 -6.26 -7.60
N ILE A 19 12.14 -6.21 -8.04
CA ILE A 19 13.30 -6.32 -7.17
C ILE A 19 13.47 -5.03 -6.37
N VAL A 20 13.22 -5.12 -5.06
CA VAL A 20 13.46 -4.00 -4.14
C VAL A 20 14.95 -3.62 -4.14
N PRO A 21 15.30 -2.31 -4.24
CA PRO A 21 16.67 -1.83 -4.18
C PRO A 21 17.41 -2.30 -2.92
N GLY A 22 18.71 -2.59 -3.04
CA GLY A 22 19.53 -3.06 -1.90
C GLY A 22 19.72 -2.04 -0.77
N SER A 23 19.38 -0.77 -1.01
CA SER A 23 19.36 0.30 0.00
C SER A 23 18.17 0.21 0.96
N VAL A 24 17.13 -0.56 0.62
CA VAL A 24 15.96 -0.74 1.48
C VAL A 24 16.26 -1.87 2.48
N PRO A 25 16.27 -1.61 3.79
CA PRO A 25 16.64 -2.60 4.81
C PRO A 25 15.47 -3.55 5.09
N LEU A 26 15.21 -4.49 4.19
CA LEU A 26 14.07 -5.41 4.25
C LEU A 26 13.99 -6.25 5.54
N ASP A 27 15.14 -6.58 6.13
CA ASP A 27 15.21 -7.31 7.40
C ASP A 27 14.67 -6.46 8.56
N ASP A 28 15.08 -5.19 8.64
CA ASP A 28 14.62 -4.22 9.65
C ASP A 28 13.15 -3.84 9.46
N LEU A 29 12.65 -3.94 8.23
CA LEU A 29 11.25 -3.68 7.86
C LEU A 29 10.31 -4.86 8.12
N GLY A 30 10.76 -5.90 8.84
CA GLY A 30 9.92 -7.00 9.28
C GLY A 30 10.25 -8.34 8.64
N ASP A 31 11.53 -8.63 8.42
CA ASP A 31 12.03 -9.90 7.89
C ASP A 31 11.35 -10.27 6.55
N ILE A 32 11.40 -9.32 5.61
CA ILE A 32 10.67 -9.39 4.35
C ILE A 32 11.43 -10.25 3.34
N ASP A 33 10.77 -11.28 2.79
CA ASP A 33 11.34 -12.12 1.74
C ASP A 33 11.46 -11.34 0.43
N LYS A 34 12.70 -10.96 0.09
CA LYS A 34 13.04 -10.25 -1.15
C LYS A 34 12.60 -11.00 -2.41
N ALA A 35 12.65 -12.34 -2.45
CA ALA A 35 12.28 -13.11 -3.63
C ALA A 35 10.76 -13.09 -3.89
N SER A 36 9.97 -12.78 -2.87
CA SER A 36 8.53 -12.63 -2.99
C SER A 36 8.10 -11.25 -3.48
N SER A 37 8.99 -10.25 -3.47
CA SER A 37 8.60 -8.86 -3.75
C SER A 37 7.95 -8.66 -5.12
N ARG A 38 6.99 -7.74 -5.20
CA ARG A 38 6.25 -7.32 -6.39
C ARG A 38 6.08 -5.81 -6.38
N PHE A 39 6.41 -5.15 -7.49
CA PHE A 39 6.25 -3.72 -7.65
C PHE A 39 4.78 -3.38 -7.85
N LEU A 40 4.31 -2.42 -7.06
CA LEU A 40 2.93 -1.97 -7.10
C LEU A 40 2.75 -0.66 -7.85
N GLY A 41 3.81 0.14 -7.98
CA GLY A 41 3.76 1.44 -8.64
C GLY A 41 4.64 2.49 -7.96
N ARG A 42 4.50 3.72 -8.43
CA ARG A 42 5.28 4.90 -8.02
C ARG A 42 4.41 6.15 -8.02
N ASP A 43 4.58 7.04 -7.06
CA ASP A 43 4.07 8.42 -7.18
C ASP A 43 5.21 9.45 -7.23
N THR A 44 4.88 10.72 -6.99
CA THR A 44 5.84 11.83 -7.04
C THR A 44 6.97 11.70 -6.01
N ALA A 45 6.74 11.03 -4.87
CA ALA A 45 7.69 10.93 -3.78
C ALA A 45 8.30 9.52 -3.61
N ALA A 46 7.47 8.48 -3.76
CA ALA A 46 7.82 7.13 -3.34
C ALA A 46 7.60 6.05 -4.40
N ASP A 47 8.33 4.95 -4.21
CA ASP A 47 8.17 3.69 -4.91
C ASP A 47 7.53 2.68 -3.96
N TYR A 48 6.65 1.83 -4.49
CA TYR A 48 5.81 0.94 -3.70
C TYR A 48 5.98 -0.52 -4.12
N TRP A 49 6.12 -1.40 -3.13
CA TRP A 49 6.17 -2.86 -3.32
C TRP A 49 5.28 -3.56 -2.32
N ILE A 50 4.95 -4.80 -2.65
CA ILE A 50 4.43 -5.78 -1.70
C ILE A 50 5.34 -7.00 -1.67
N ALA A 51 5.49 -7.59 -0.50
CA ALA A 51 6.22 -8.83 -0.32
C ALA A 51 5.61 -9.66 0.81
N ARG A 52 6.06 -10.90 0.96
CA ARG A 52 5.73 -11.78 2.07
C ARG A 52 6.75 -11.61 3.19
N SER A 53 6.29 -11.77 4.42
CA SER A 53 7.14 -11.98 5.60
C SER A 53 6.72 -13.32 6.22
N GLY A 54 7.63 -14.30 6.17
CA GLY A 54 7.31 -15.69 6.47
C GLY A 54 6.20 -16.27 5.58
N THR A 55 5.38 -17.17 6.15
CA THR A 55 4.39 -17.94 5.38
C THR A 55 2.99 -17.31 5.34
N SER A 56 2.69 -16.35 6.21
CA SER A 56 1.31 -15.89 6.45
C SER A 56 1.12 -14.38 6.46
N ARG A 57 2.20 -13.59 6.40
CA ARG A 57 2.12 -12.13 6.43
C ARG A 57 2.48 -11.52 5.08
N LEU A 58 1.82 -10.41 4.81
CA LEU A 58 2.05 -9.52 3.70
C LEU A 58 2.58 -8.21 4.24
N CYS A 59 3.62 -7.69 3.62
CA CYS A 59 4.21 -6.41 3.94
C CYS A 59 4.07 -5.49 2.74
N PHE A 60 3.39 -4.36 2.96
CA PHE A 60 3.37 -3.24 2.04
C PHE A 60 4.57 -2.35 2.35
N ILE A 61 5.34 -1.99 1.34
CA ILE A 61 6.63 -1.31 1.46
C ILE A 61 6.55 -0.02 0.66
N ALA A 62 7.05 1.07 1.24
CA ALA A 62 7.31 2.31 0.52
C ALA A 62 8.77 2.71 0.69
N HIS A 63 9.35 3.25 -0.39
CA HIS A 63 10.68 3.87 -0.39
C HIS A 63 10.58 5.29 -0.93
N ILE A 64 10.87 6.28 -0.08
CA ILE A 64 10.90 7.71 -0.43
C ILE A 64 12.24 8.01 -1.10
N ARG A 65 12.20 8.39 -2.38
CA ARG A 65 13.40 8.44 -3.24
C ARG A 65 14.39 9.55 -2.86
N THR A 66 13.88 10.67 -2.38
CA THR A 66 14.64 11.89 -2.05
C THR A 66 15.48 11.72 -0.79
N GLU A 67 14.87 11.14 0.24
CA GLU A 67 15.46 10.98 1.58
C GLU A 67 16.09 9.59 1.78
N GLY A 68 15.85 8.64 0.88
CA GLY A 68 16.27 7.25 1.05
C GLY A 68 15.55 6.54 2.21
N MET A 69 14.50 7.14 2.76
CA MET A 69 13.70 6.57 3.85
C MET A 69 12.82 5.44 3.32
N SER A 70 12.66 4.40 4.14
CA SER A 70 11.80 3.27 3.81
C SER A 70 10.92 2.95 5.00
N ALA A 71 9.69 2.54 4.73
CA ALA A 71 8.76 2.07 5.74
C ALA A 71 8.05 0.81 5.25
N SER A 72 7.52 0.05 6.20
CA SER A 72 6.66 -1.09 5.90
C SER A 72 5.48 -1.15 6.87
N SER A 73 4.41 -1.78 6.40
CA SER A 73 3.25 -2.11 7.21
C SER A 73 2.84 -3.53 6.85
N CYS A 74 2.74 -4.41 7.84
CA CYS A 74 2.58 -5.83 7.60
C CYS A 74 1.34 -6.39 8.30
N ALA A 75 0.48 -7.08 7.55
CA ALA A 75 -0.73 -7.74 8.05
C ALA A 75 -0.77 -9.20 7.63
N ASP A 76 -1.45 -10.04 8.41
CA ASP A 76 -1.82 -11.37 7.93
C ASP A 76 -2.89 -11.28 6.82
N ILE A 77 -3.08 -12.37 6.07
CA ILE A 77 -4.02 -12.42 4.94
C ILE A 77 -5.47 -12.12 5.37
N THR A 78 -5.88 -12.51 6.57
CA THR A 78 -7.25 -12.30 7.06
C THR A 78 -7.48 -10.84 7.41
N THR A 79 -6.51 -10.21 8.05
CA THR A 79 -6.49 -8.77 8.35
C THR A 79 -6.45 -7.96 7.06
N PHE A 80 -5.56 -8.32 6.12
CA PHE A 80 -5.50 -7.67 4.81
C PHE A 80 -6.82 -7.76 4.06
N HIS A 81 -7.44 -8.95 4.01
CA HIS A 81 -8.75 -9.09 3.39
C HIS A 81 -9.79 -8.20 4.08
N ARG A 82 -9.78 -8.07 5.41
CA ARG A 82 -10.80 -7.27 6.11
C ARG A 82 -10.59 -5.76 5.99
N HIS A 83 -9.33 -5.30 6.00
CA HIS A 83 -8.99 -3.90 6.23
C HIS A 83 -8.04 -3.28 5.19
N GLY A 84 -7.40 -4.11 4.37
CA GLY A 84 -6.28 -3.67 3.54
C GLY A 84 -5.03 -3.43 4.39
N ILE A 85 -4.05 -2.72 3.84
CA ILE A 85 -2.86 -2.25 4.56
C ILE A 85 -2.66 -0.78 4.23
N GLY A 86 -2.71 0.07 5.25
CA GLY A 86 -2.28 1.46 5.16
C GLY A 86 -0.83 1.62 5.59
N LEU A 87 -0.14 2.58 4.96
CA LEU A 87 1.23 2.93 5.27
C LEU A 87 1.42 4.44 5.14
N SER A 88 2.10 5.03 6.12
CA SER A 88 2.59 6.40 6.08
C SER A 88 4.09 6.40 6.35
N ALA A 89 4.84 7.16 5.57
CA ALA A 89 6.30 7.29 5.66
C ALA A 89 6.70 8.75 5.50
N GLY A 90 7.79 9.16 6.16
CA GLY A 90 8.36 10.50 6.03
C GLY A 90 8.46 11.26 7.36
N SER A 91 9.04 12.46 7.30
CA SER A 91 9.32 13.32 8.46
C SER A 91 8.13 14.21 8.89
N GLY A 92 7.05 14.23 8.10
CA GLY A 92 5.80 14.89 8.44
C GLY A 92 4.79 14.89 7.29
N THR A 93 3.50 14.81 7.62
CA THR A 93 2.38 14.67 6.68
C THR A 93 2.17 15.84 5.71
N ARG A 94 3.02 16.87 5.71
CA ARG A 94 2.84 18.10 4.90
C ARG A 94 3.93 18.34 3.87
N ASP A 95 5.01 17.58 3.90
CA ASP A 95 6.10 17.74 2.93
C ASP A 95 5.90 16.77 1.76
N LEU A 96 5.53 17.33 0.61
CA LEU A 96 5.18 16.59 -0.60
C LEU A 96 6.35 15.78 -1.15
N ASP A 97 7.59 16.19 -0.87
CA ASP A 97 8.78 15.57 -1.45
C ASP A 97 9.40 14.54 -0.50
N THR A 98 9.06 14.58 0.79
CA THR A 98 9.69 13.77 1.84
C THR A 98 8.71 12.91 2.63
N SER A 99 7.44 12.87 2.23
CA SER A 99 6.43 11.99 2.82
C SER A 99 5.57 11.29 1.77
N ALA A 100 5.03 10.15 2.17
CA ALA A 100 4.17 9.30 1.36
C ALA A 100 3.10 8.66 2.24
N GLU A 101 1.85 8.72 1.80
CA GLU A 101 0.74 7.99 2.41
C GLU A 101 0.08 7.14 1.32
N ALA A 102 -0.02 5.85 1.56
CA ALA A 102 -0.59 4.93 0.59
C ALA A 102 -1.32 3.78 1.26
N TYR A 103 -2.23 3.19 0.48
CA TYR A 103 -3.11 2.11 0.90
C TYR A 103 -3.08 1.02 -0.16
N LEU A 104 -2.86 -0.20 0.31
CA LEU A 104 -3.02 -1.40 -0.49
C LEU A 104 -4.36 -2.05 -0.14
N LEU A 105 -5.18 -2.25 -1.16
CA LEU A 105 -6.51 -2.84 -1.04
C LEU A 105 -6.53 -4.29 -1.56
N PRO A 106 -7.47 -5.13 -1.08
CA PRO A 106 -7.77 -6.39 -1.75
C PRO A 106 -8.27 -6.16 -3.20
N SER A 107 -8.00 -7.08 -4.13
CA SER A 107 -8.37 -6.93 -5.54
C SER A 107 -9.86 -6.87 -5.83
N ASP A 108 -10.69 -7.33 -4.91
CA ASP A 108 -12.14 -7.23 -4.98
C ASP A 108 -12.67 -5.84 -4.53
N ILE A 109 -11.80 -5.01 -3.94
CA ILE A 109 -12.10 -3.64 -3.54
C ILE A 109 -11.53 -2.68 -4.57
N THR A 110 -12.42 -2.03 -5.32
CA THR A 110 -12.01 -1.16 -6.43
C THR A 110 -11.76 0.28 -5.95
N PRO A 111 -10.60 0.89 -6.28
CA PRO A 111 -10.30 2.28 -5.93
C PRO A 111 -11.36 3.31 -6.36
N PRO A 112 -12.07 3.18 -7.49
CA PRO A 112 -13.18 4.07 -7.82
C PRO A 112 -14.30 4.16 -6.77
N ARG A 113 -14.52 3.14 -5.93
CA ARG A 113 -15.45 3.23 -4.79
C ARG A 113 -14.87 4.10 -3.67
N VAL A 114 -13.60 3.90 -3.35
CA VAL A 114 -12.83 4.72 -2.39
C VAL A 114 -12.73 6.18 -2.86
N ALA A 115 -12.47 6.37 -4.15
CA ALA A 115 -12.38 7.66 -4.82
C ALA A 115 -13.73 8.33 -5.04
N HIS A 116 -14.85 7.60 -5.15
CA HIS A 116 -16.16 8.26 -5.21
C HIS A 116 -16.50 8.93 -3.87
N GLU A 117 -16.17 8.27 -2.76
CA GLU A 117 -16.41 8.80 -1.41
C GLU A 117 -15.39 9.87 -1.00
N ASN A 118 -14.18 9.84 -1.56
CA ASN A 118 -13.08 10.77 -1.27
C ASN A 118 -12.66 11.62 -2.48
N ARG A 119 -13.61 11.92 -3.37
CA ARG A 119 -13.36 12.35 -4.75
C ARG A 119 -12.55 13.63 -4.90
N GLU A 120 -12.66 14.56 -3.96
CA GLU A 120 -11.87 15.80 -3.96
C GLU A 120 -10.44 15.60 -3.43
N ARG A 121 -10.20 14.53 -2.64
CA ARG A 121 -8.93 14.27 -1.96
C ARG A 121 -7.99 13.37 -2.76
N ILE A 122 -8.55 12.47 -3.57
CA ILE A 122 -7.82 11.50 -4.41
C ILE A 122 -7.46 12.07 -5.82
N MET A 123 -7.88 13.31 -6.14
CA MET A 123 -7.78 13.95 -7.47
C MET A 123 -6.39 14.13 -8.12
N ARG A 124 -5.30 13.52 -7.61
CA ARG A 124 -4.02 13.47 -8.34
C ARG A 124 -3.26 12.14 -8.20
N ALA A 125 -3.95 11.00 -8.18
CA ALA A 125 -3.32 9.73 -8.53
C ALA A 125 -3.09 9.63 -10.07
N GLU A 126 -2.68 10.73 -10.72
CA GLU A 126 -2.42 10.77 -12.16
C GLU A 126 -1.14 9.99 -12.47
N GLN A 127 -1.29 8.95 -13.30
CA GLN A 127 -0.24 8.35 -14.12
C GLN A 127 0.88 7.58 -13.42
N SER A 128 0.59 6.91 -12.31
CA SER A 128 1.42 5.77 -11.92
C SER A 128 1.07 4.56 -12.79
N SER A 129 2.04 3.75 -13.18
CA SER A 129 1.82 2.39 -13.69
C SER A 129 1.30 1.48 -12.56
N SER A 130 0.26 1.92 -11.83
CA SER A 130 -0.16 1.35 -10.56
C SER A 130 -0.91 0.04 -10.78
N SER A 131 -0.57 -0.92 -9.94
CA SER A 131 -1.45 -2.04 -9.63
C SER A 131 -2.86 -1.52 -9.32
N ALA A 132 -3.89 -2.26 -9.77
CA ALA A 132 -5.30 -1.89 -9.61
C ALA A 132 -5.76 -1.70 -8.16
N ASN A 133 -4.90 -2.01 -7.18
CA ASN A 133 -5.22 -2.08 -5.77
C ASN A 133 -4.44 -1.07 -4.91
N LEU A 134 -3.59 -0.24 -5.52
CA LEU A 134 -2.80 0.78 -4.83
C LEU A 134 -3.55 2.12 -4.88
N VAL A 135 -3.73 2.74 -3.72
CA VAL A 135 -4.23 4.12 -3.58
C VAL A 135 -3.15 4.94 -2.89
N SER A 136 -2.51 5.85 -3.63
CA SER A 136 -1.63 6.86 -3.04
C SER A 136 -2.42 8.13 -2.74
N VAL A 137 -2.11 8.76 -1.62
CA VAL A 137 -2.73 10.00 -1.13
C VAL A 137 -1.70 11.11 -1.19
N ASN A 138 -2.09 12.27 -1.72
CA ASN A 138 -1.21 13.43 -1.75
C ASN A 138 -0.85 13.85 -0.32
N PRO A 139 0.44 14.03 -0.01
CA PRO A 139 0.81 14.62 1.25
C PRO A 139 0.18 16.00 1.44
N GLY A 140 -0.13 16.35 2.67
CA GLY A 140 -0.78 17.61 3.05
C GLY A 140 -2.29 17.64 2.80
N SER A 141 -2.87 16.61 2.19
CA SER A 141 -4.33 16.46 2.09
C SER A 141 -4.93 16.12 3.47
N PRO A 142 -6.22 16.43 3.72
CA PRO A 142 -6.87 16.19 5.02
C PRO A 142 -7.05 14.71 5.41
N GLY A 143 -6.27 13.78 4.84
CA GLY A 143 -6.38 12.34 5.04
C GLY A 143 -7.64 11.74 4.42
N LEU A 144 -7.72 10.41 4.39
CA LEU A 144 -8.96 9.70 4.05
C LEU A 144 -9.81 9.53 5.31
N GLU A 145 -11.13 9.45 5.15
CA GLU A 145 -12.03 9.10 6.25
C GLU A 145 -12.27 7.56 6.29
N PRO A 146 -12.57 6.97 7.45
CA PRO A 146 -13.01 5.57 7.52
C PRO A 146 -14.35 5.36 6.79
N PHE A 147 -14.49 4.23 6.12
CA PHE A 147 -15.74 3.81 5.47
C PHE A 147 -15.83 2.29 5.35
N ASP A 148 -17.04 1.78 5.11
CA ASP A 148 -17.30 0.35 4.94
C ASP A 148 -17.76 0.04 3.51
N VAL A 149 -17.28 -1.06 2.94
CA VAL A 149 -17.71 -1.55 1.61
C VAL A 149 -18.28 -2.95 1.73
N SER A 150 -19.56 -3.10 1.37
CA SER A 150 -20.19 -4.42 1.24
C SER A 150 -19.65 -5.17 0.02
N ARG A 151 -19.25 -6.42 0.23
CA ARG A 151 -18.80 -7.35 -0.81
C ARG A 151 -19.95 -8.14 -1.43
N ALA A 152 -19.69 -8.73 -2.59
CA ALA A 152 -20.64 -9.62 -3.26
C ALA A 152 -20.97 -10.89 -2.46
N ASP A 153 -20.07 -11.33 -1.58
CA ASP A 153 -20.27 -12.49 -0.70
C ASP A 153 -21.02 -12.15 0.61
N GLY A 154 -21.43 -10.90 0.79
CA GLY A 154 -22.13 -10.41 1.98
C GLY A 154 -21.21 -10.00 3.14
N SER A 155 -19.89 -10.20 3.02
CA SER A 155 -18.94 -9.68 4.02
C SER A 155 -18.69 -8.18 3.83
N VAL A 156 -18.06 -7.55 4.81
CA VAL A 156 -17.76 -6.11 4.82
C VAL A 156 -16.24 -5.91 4.85
N PHE A 157 -15.77 -5.06 3.94
CA PHE A 157 -14.44 -4.43 4.02
C PHE A 157 -14.55 -3.18 4.87
N GLN A 158 -13.64 -3.01 5.82
CA GLN A 158 -13.62 -1.85 6.70
C GLN A 158 -12.35 -1.06 6.41
N PHE A 159 -12.49 0.07 5.74
CA PHE A 159 -11.36 0.96 5.49
C PHE A 159 -11.03 1.75 6.75
N ALA A 160 -9.78 1.64 7.21
CA ALA A 160 -9.24 2.46 8.29
C ALA A 160 -7.99 3.20 7.78
N PRO A 161 -8.01 4.54 7.74
CA PRO A 161 -6.84 5.34 7.39
C PRO A 161 -5.67 5.01 8.32
N ALA A 162 -4.45 5.05 7.78
CA ALA A 162 -3.23 4.95 8.59
C ALA A 162 -3.11 6.27 9.38
N ARG A 163 -3.79 6.35 10.53
CA ARG A 163 -3.67 7.52 11.40
C ARG A 163 -2.23 7.60 11.91
N GLU A 164 -1.67 8.81 11.94
CA GLU A 164 -0.45 9.09 12.69
C GLU A 164 -0.62 8.53 14.11
N VAL A 165 0.25 7.60 14.51
CA VAL A 165 0.52 7.37 15.92
C VAL A 165 1.22 8.63 16.39
N ARG A 166 0.47 9.57 16.97
CA ARG A 166 1.07 10.68 17.71
C ARG A 166 1.75 10.07 18.93
N GLU A 167 3.06 9.92 18.87
CA GLU A 167 3.90 9.72 20.05
C GLU A 167 3.91 10.99 20.93
#